data_AF-A0A914JKP6-F1
#
_entry.id   AF-A0A914JKP6-F1
#
_cell.length_a   1.000
_cell.length_b   1.000
_cell.length_c   1.000
_cell.angle_alpha   90.00
_cell.angle_beta   90.00
_cell.angle_gamma   90.00
#
_symmetry.space_group_name_H-M   'P 1'
#
loop_
_entity.id
_entity.type
_entity.pdbx_description
1 polymer ?
#
loop_
_entity_poly.entity_id
_entity_poly.type
_entity_poly.pdbx_seq_one_letter_code
_entity_poly.pdbx_strand_id
1 'polypeptide(L)'
;MVSELKGESIGVKDVDPCPTDPICGLDLKAQETALKLGLDIVIATPGRLIDHVNNSSFSLSSIEILETALKLGLDIVIATPGRLIDHVNNSSFSLSSIEILVLDEADRMLDDTFADQMKEIIRLCSKSRQTMLFSATMTDEIEELAKLSLEKPVRLFINENTETAANLRQEFVRIRDENTREAIVCALVTRNFPDHTMVFMKSKKDCARMHVLLGLLGVKCAQLHGSLSQTVRVQSLQKFKTQEIDVLVCTELAARGLDIEGVLTVINMHMPNNVQQYIHRVGRTARAGKAGRAISLVGEDDRKLLKSIVKHNKNSTIKQRNIAPEVIVAYKERIDSLEESIEKVQNDAIVDNQLRLAEEKLSKAEKRLKTGVDERAGRVFLKTSTEIQKEAAAKAKKAAQKNRKQKEKDEMTPEEKTAAAEAAFQAREAKRAKKPKRLRAVVEDDDKDEKPSKKKRKDSDFAKKLTNISQPAVKKFRYGPNDQEFREAKRDRALELRLKNKNKRRK
;
A
#
# COMPACT_ATOMS: atom_id res chain seq x y z
N MET A 1 26.74 -42.88 -19.20
CA MET A 1 27.05 -41.50 -19.66
C MET A 1 26.07 -40.57 -18.91
N VAL A 2 26.22 -40.16 -17.64
CA VAL A 2 27.36 -39.72 -16.82
C VAL A 2 28.26 -38.70 -17.49
N SER A 3 28.10 -37.44 -17.10
CA SER A 3 29.11 -36.38 -16.99
C SER A 3 28.50 -35.28 -16.11
N GLU A 4 28.62 -35.34 -14.79
CA GLU A 4 29.73 -34.75 -14.00
C GLU A 4 30.07 -33.31 -14.39
N LEU A 5 29.69 -32.35 -13.54
CA LEU A 5 30.58 -31.29 -13.09
C LEU A 5 30.29 -30.99 -11.60
N LYS A 6 31.29 -31.34 -10.78
CA LYS A 6 31.58 -30.93 -9.38
C LYS A 6 31.52 -29.39 -9.29
N GLY A 7 31.20 -28.71 -8.20
CA GLY A 7 31.24 -29.01 -6.77
C GLY A 7 31.79 -27.74 -6.09
N GLU A 8 31.02 -27.12 -5.21
CA GLU A 8 31.55 -26.16 -4.24
C GLU A 8 30.78 -26.31 -2.93
N SER A 9 31.55 -26.63 -1.89
CA SER A 9 31.14 -27.06 -0.56
C SER A 9 30.67 -25.89 0.31
N ILE A 10 29.47 -25.99 0.87
CA ILE A 10 29.07 -25.20 2.06
C ILE A 10 28.85 -26.19 3.20
N GLY A 11 29.61 -25.99 4.28
CA GLY A 11 29.72 -26.91 5.41
C GLY A 11 28.40 -27.13 6.14
N VAL A 12 27.94 -28.38 6.11
CA VAL A 12 26.92 -28.91 7.00
C VAL A 12 27.67 -29.44 8.23
N LYS A 13 27.40 -28.88 9.41
CA LYS A 13 27.76 -29.52 10.68
C LYS A 13 26.72 -30.59 11.00
N ASP A 14 27.22 -31.72 11.44
CA ASP A 14 26.55 -33.00 11.66
C ASP A 14 25.20 -32.87 12.38
N VAL A 15 24.17 -33.52 11.82
CA VAL A 15 22.93 -33.90 12.52
C VAL A 15 22.57 -35.32 12.08
N ASP A 16 22.45 -36.21 13.06
CA ASP A 16 22.16 -37.63 12.90
C ASP A 16 20.85 -37.89 12.12
N PRO A 17 20.75 -39.02 11.37
CA PRO A 17 19.55 -39.35 10.60
C PRO A 17 18.43 -39.87 11.52
N CYS A 18 17.30 -39.15 11.58
CA CYS A 18 16.07 -39.68 12.17
C CYS A 18 15.33 -40.60 11.18
N PRO A 19 14.63 -41.63 11.70
CA PRO A 19 14.04 -42.70 10.89
C PRO A 19 12.83 -42.21 10.09
N THR A 20 12.65 -42.86 8.95
CA THR A 20 11.64 -42.64 7.91
C THR A 20 10.21 -42.87 8.41
N ASP A 21 9.38 -41.82 8.39
CA ASP A 21 7.92 -41.90 8.30
C ASP A 21 7.43 -40.88 7.25
N PRO A 22 6.62 -41.26 6.25
CA PRO A 22 6.16 -40.36 5.21
C PRO A 22 4.84 -39.69 5.65
N ILE A 23 4.92 -38.69 6.52
CA ILE A 23 3.73 -37.90 6.93
C ILE A 23 4.03 -36.40 6.77
N CYS A 24 4.47 -35.99 5.58
CA CYS A 24 4.65 -34.56 5.27
C CYS A 24 4.34 -34.30 3.78
N GLY A 25 3.24 -34.82 3.27
CA GLY A 25 2.76 -34.52 1.93
C GLY A 25 1.59 -33.56 1.98
N LEU A 26 1.82 -32.27 2.22
CA LEU A 26 0.85 -31.26 1.77
C LEU A 26 0.79 -31.40 0.24
N ASP A 27 -0.36 -31.85 -0.28
CA ASP A 27 -0.56 -32.09 -1.71
C ASP A 27 -0.07 -30.87 -2.51
N LEU A 28 0.94 -31.07 -3.35
CA LEU A 28 1.54 -30.04 -4.19
C LEU A 28 0.47 -29.27 -4.97
N LYS A 29 -0.67 -29.90 -5.31
CA LYS A 29 -1.81 -29.25 -5.97
C LYS A 29 -2.54 -28.24 -5.08
N ALA A 30 -2.66 -28.49 -3.79
CA ALA A 30 -3.27 -27.56 -2.84
C ALA A 30 -2.38 -26.33 -2.65
N GLN A 31 -1.06 -26.54 -2.53
CA GLN A 31 -0.07 -25.47 -2.54
C GLN A 31 -0.10 -24.70 -3.86
N GLU A 32 -0.10 -25.37 -5.01
CA GLU A 32 -0.12 -24.74 -6.33
C GLU A 32 -1.42 -23.93 -6.56
N THR A 33 -2.55 -24.40 -6.03
CA THR A 33 -3.83 -23.70 -6.11
C THR A 33 -3.88 -22.49 -5.15
N ALA A 34 -3.31 -22.62 -3.95
CA ALA A 34 -3.13 -21.50 -3.01
C ALA A 34 -2.22 -20.41 -3.62
N LEU A 35 -1.11 -20.82 -4.23
CA LEU A 35 -0.16 -19.95 -4.93
C LEU A 35 -0.82 -19.22 -6.10
N LYS A 36 -1.69 -19.90 -6.86
CA LYS A 36 -2.44 -19.31 -7.99
C LYS A 36 -3.49 -18.30 -7.56
N LEU A 37 -3.96 -18.35 -6.32
CA LEU A 37 -5.06 -17.52 -5.81
C LEU A 37 -4.60 -16.31 -4.97
N GLY A 38 -3.31 -16.23 -4.60
CA GLY A 38 -2.75 -15.12 -3.82
C GLY A 38 -3.30 -15.08 -2.39
N LEU A 39 -3.24 -16.22 -1.69
CA LEU A 39 -3.70 -16.37 -0.32
C LEU A 39 -2.52 -16.69 0.61
N ASP A 40 -2.47 -16.02 1.77
CA ASP A 40 -1.22 -15.83 2.53
C ASP A 40 -1.05 -16.76 3.75
N ILE A 41 -2.12 -17.45 4.18
CA ILE A 41 -2.08 -18.39 5.32
C ILE A 41 -2.67 -19.72 4.90
N VAL A 42 -1.92 -20.80 5.13
CA VAL A 42 -2.43 -22.18 5.06
C VAL A 42 -2.43 -22.78 6.47
N ILE A 43 -3.58 -23.29 6.88
CA ILE A 43 -3.83 -23.92 8.16
C ILE A 43 -4.26 -25.36 7.90
N ALA A 44 -3.64 -26.34 8.55
CA ALA A 44 -4.05 -27.74 8.44
C ALA A 44 -4.34 -28.39 9.82
N THR A 45 -5.35 -29.25 9.86
CA THR A 45 -5.75 -30.08 11.01
C THR A 45 -5.66 -31.57 10.65
N PRO A 46 -5.46 -32.50 11.61
CA PRO A 46 -5.32 -33.92 11.31
C PRO A 46 -6.69 -34.58 11.03
N GLY A 47 -6.79 -35.28 9.91
CA GLY A 47 -7.95 -36.09 9.51
C GLY A 47 -7.62 -37.06 8.37
N ARG A 48 -8.22 -38.25 8.38
CA ARG A 48 -7.97 -39.40 7.49
C ARG A 48 -7.84 -39.01 6.01
N LEU A 49 -6.75 -39.42 5.36
CA LEU A 49 -6.54 -39.32 3.92
C LEU A 49 -7.64 -40.12 3.19
N ILE A 50 -8.70 -39.44 2.77
CA ILE A 50 -9.66 -39.94 1.80
C ILE A 50 -9.70 -38.93 0.68
N ASP A 51 -9.30 -39.37 -0.51
CA ASP A 51 -9.36 -38.65 -1.77
C ASP A 51 -10.79 -38.16 -2.06
N HIS A 52 -11.14 -36.99 -1.53
CA HIS A 52 -12.24 -36.20 -2.06
C HIS A 52 -11.73 -34.81 -2.38
N VAL A 53 -11.06 -34.74 -3.54
CA VAL A 53 -11.01 -33.57 -4.40
C VAL A 53 -12.46 -33.21 -4.78
N ASN A 54 -13.16 -32.51 -3.89
CA ASN A 54 -14.35 -31.79 -4.30
C ASN A 54 -13.89 -30.49 -4.95
N ASN A 55 -13.78 -30.62 -6.26
CA ASN A 55 -13.45 -29.67 -7.29
C ASN A 55 -14.42 -28.48 -7.27
N SER A 56 -14.34 -27.64 -6.24
CA SER A 56 -15.16 -26.45 -6.15
C SER A 56 -14.28 -25.25 -5.80
N SER A 57 -13.84 -24.58 -6.85
CA SER A 57 -13.23 -23.27 -6.87
C SER A 57 -14.24 -22.22 -6.36
N PHE A 58 -14.57 -22.26 -5.08
CA PHE A 58 -15.47 -21.29 -4.49
C PHE A 58 -14.70 -20.01 -4.20
N SER A 59 -14.88 -19.03 -5.08
CA SER A 59 -14.53 -17.64 -4.79
C SER A 59 -15.23 -17.23 -3.49
N LEU A 60 -14.43 -16.93 -2.46
CA LEU A 60 -14.84 -16.54 -1.11
C LEU A 60 -15.60 -15.20 -1.09
N SER A 61 -16.86 -15.16 -1.55
CA SER A 61 -17.68 -13.95 -1.53
C SER A 61 -18.78 -13.96 -0.46
N SER A 62 -19.20 -15.12 0.05
CA SER A 62 -20.32 -15.22 1.00
C SER A 62 -19.90 -15.93 2.28
N ILE A 63 -20.02 -15.22 3.42
CA ILE A 63 -19.70 -15.73 4.78
C ILE A 63 -20.49 -17.02 5.07
N GLU A 64 -21.72 -17.12 4.57
CA GLU A 64 -22.63 -18.25 4.78
C GLU A 64 -22.16 -19.56 4.11
N ILE A 65 -21.55 -19.46 2.92
CA ILE A 65 -21.00 -20.63 2.21
C ILE A 65 -19.77 -21.15 2.96
N LEU A 66 -18.93 -20.25 3.46
CA LEU A 66 -17.76 -20.62 4.26
C LEU A 66 -18.16 -21.17 5.64
N GLU A 67 -19.20 -20.64 6.29
CA GLU A 67 -19.74 -21.20 7.53
C GLU A 67 -20.28 -22.64 7.33
N THR A 68 -20.88 -22.90 6.17
CA THR A 68 -21.39 -24.25 5.84
C THR A 68 -20.23 -25.21 5.53
N ALA A 69 -19.20 -24.76 4.80
CA ALA A 69 -17.99 -25.54 4.54
C ALA A 69 -17.20 -25.85 5.82
N LEU A 70 -17.03 -24.86 6.72
CA LEU A 70 -16.33 -25.05 7.99
C LEU A 70 -17.05 -26.02 8.93
N LYS A 71 -18.39 -26.09 8.88
CA LYS A 71 -19.19 -27.06 9.65
C LYS A 71 -19.04 -28.51 9.15
N LEU A 72 -18.58 -28.70 7.91
CA LEU A 72 -18.34 -30.03 7.33
C LEU A 72 -17.02 -30.65 7.79
N GLY A 73 -16.18 -29.91 8.54
CA GLY A 73 -14.86 -30.37 9.00
C GLY A 73 -13.83 -30.25 7.87
N LEU A 74 -13.23 -29.07 7.71
CA LEU A 74 -12.18 -28.85 6.71
C LEU A 74 -10.81 -29.23 7.27
N ASP A 75 -10.08 -30.06 6.55
CA ASP A 75 -8.71 -30.45 6.92
C ASP A 75 -7.68 -29.37 6.59
N ILE A 76 -7.91 -28.58 5.54
CA ILE A 76 -7.04 -27.48 5.10
C ILE A 76 -7.86 -26.22 4.89
N VAL A 77 -7.43 -25.12 5.50
CA VAL A 77 -8.00 -23.79 5.35
C VAL A 77 -6.94 -22.85 4.79
N ILE A 78 -7.28 -22.17 3.69
CA ILE A 78 -6.43 -21.17 3.07
C ILE A 78 -7.13 -19.81 3.19
N ALA A 79 -6.50 -18.82 3.81
CA ALA A 79 -7.15 -17.54 4.12
C ALA A 79 -6.18 -16.35 4.18
N THR A 80 -6.72 -15.14 4.04
CA THR A 80 -6.01 -13.90 4.40
C THR A 80 -6.22 -13.57 5.90
N PRO A 81 -5.26 -12.92 6.59
CA PRO A 81 -5.34 -12.69 8.03
C PRO A 81 -6.64 -12.03 8.48
N GLY A 82 -7.02 -10.93 7.82
CA GLY A 82 -8.25 -10.19 8.12
C GLY A 82 -9.52 -11.01 7.95
N ARG A 83 -9.57 -11.90 6.95
CA ARG A 83 -10.76 -12.74 6.75
C ARG A 83 -10.81 -13.90 7.74
N LEU A 84 -9.66 -14.49 8.06
CA LEU A 84 -9.56 -15.56 9.04
C LEU A 84 -10.01 -15.09 10.42
N ILE A 85 -9.52 -13.93 10.87
CA ILE A 85 -9.85 -13.39 12.19
C ILE A 85 -11.34 -13.00 12.29
N ASP A 86 -11.90 -12.44 11.23
CA ASP A 86 -13.33 -12.17 11.14
C ASP A 86 -14.15 -13.47 11.29
N HIS A 87 -13.69 -14.57 10.70
CA HIS A 87 -14.36 -15.86 10.83
C HIS A 87 -14.22 -16.46 12.23
N VAL A 88 -13.04 -16.42 12.83
CA VAL A 88 -12.83 -16.92 14.20
C VAL A 88 -13.67 -16.15 15.21
N ASN A 89 -13.77 -14.82 15.07
CA ASN A 89 -14.53 -13.98 16.00
C ASN A 89 -16.04 -14.09 15.82
N ASN A 90 -16.53 -14.34 14.60
CA ASN A 90 -17.97 -14.34 14.31
C ASN A 90 -18.61 -15.73 14.20
N SER A 91 -17.82 -16.82 14.19
CA SER A 91 -18.33 -18.19 14.04
C SER A 91 -17.88 -19.09 15.19
N SER A 92 -18.33 -20.35 15.19
CA SER A 92 -17.88 -21.36 16.16
C SER A 92 -16.54 -22.03 15.77
N PHE A 93 -15.82 -21.47 14.80
CA PHE A 93 -14.55 -22.00 14.32
C PHE A 93 -13.41 -21.66 15.29
N SER A 94 -12.66 -22.68 15.71
CA SER A 94 -11.51 -22.53 16.60
C SER A 94 -10.22 -22.92 15.90
N LEU A 95 -9.16 -22.16 16.16
CA LEU A 95 -7.80 -22.42 15.69
C LEU A 95 -7.01 -23.32 16.66
N SER A 96 -7.63 -23.79 17.74
CA SER A 96 -6.92 -24.51 18.81
C SER A 96 -6.51 -25.95 18.45
N SER A 97 -7.11 -26.56 17.43
CA SER A 97 -6.78 -27.92 16.96
C SER A 97 -5.79 -27.96 15.80
N ILE A 98 -5.19 -26.81 15.45
CA ILE A 98 -4.27 -26.71 14.32
C ILE A 98 -2.91 -27.32 14.68
N GLU A 99 -2.45 -28.22 13.83
CA GLU A 99 -1.14 -28.85 13.95
C GLU A 99 -0.11 -28.20 13.02
N ILE A 100 -0.52 -27.66 11.88
CA ILE A 100 0.39 -27.02 10.91
C ILE A 100 -0.09 -25.61 10.56
N LEU A 101 0.81 -24.63 10.71
CA LEU A 101 0.61 -23.24 10.33
C LEU A 101 1.67 -22.83 9.30
N VAL A 102 1.24 -22.44 8.10
CA VAL A 102 2.12 -21.91 7.06
C VAL A 102 1.85 -20.41 6.89
N LEU A 103 2.91 -19.62 7.04
CA LEU A 103 2.92 -18.18 6.80
C LEU A 103 3.70 -17.93 5.51
N ASP A 104 2.99 -17.61 4.42
CA ASP A 104 3.62 -17.31 3.14
C ASP A 104 3.71 -15.79 2.92
N GLU A 105 4.74 -15.34 2.19
CA GLU A 105 5.06 -13.93 1.96
C GLU A 105 5.01 -13.07 3.23
N ALA A 106 5.65 -13.55 4.31
CA ALA A 106 5.56 -12.96 5.65
C ALA A 106 6.03 -11.48 5.71
N ASP A 107 6.92 -11.06 4.80
CA ASP A 107 7.32 -9.66 4.64
C ASP A 107 6.17 -8.73 4.28
N ARG A 108 5.13 -9.24 3.62
CA ARG A 108 3.91 -8.48 3.27
C ARG A 108 2.87 -8.48 4.37
N MET A 109 2.84 -9.55 5.16
CA MET A 109 1.89 -9.71 6.27
C MET A 109 2.22 -8.81 7.47
N LEU A 110 3.41 -8.22 7.47
CA LEU A 110 3.90 -7.32 8.51
C LEU A 110 3.79 -5.83 8.16
N ASP A 111 3.34 -5.48 6.95
CA ASP A 111 2.91 -4.11 6.67
C ASP A 111 1.90 -3.66 7.75
N ASP A 112 1.95 -2.37 8.15
CA ASP A 112 1.25 -1.76 9.32
C ASP A 112 -0.24 -2.16 9.51
N THR A 113 -0.89 -2.67 8.47
CA THR A 113 -2.29 -3.08 8.48
C THR A 113 -2.56 -4.51 8.96
N PHE A 114 -1.59 -5.44 8.89
CA PHE A 114 -1.80 -6.87 9.12
C PHE A 114 -1.00 -7.45 10.29
N ALA A 115 0.04 -6.75 10.77
CA ALA A 115 0.91 -7.24 11.83
C ALA A 115 0.16 -7.61 13.13
N ASP A 116 -0.81 -6.79 13.54
CA ASP A 116 -1.61 -7.05 14.74
C ASP A 116 -2.55 -8.25 14.56
N GLN A 117 -3.17 -8.37 13.39
CA GLN A 117 -4.03 -9.50 13.03
C GLN A 117 -3.24 -10.82 13.04
N MET A 118 -1.99 -10.78 12.54
CA MET A 118 -1.09 -11.93 12.56
C MET A 118 -0.71 -12.37 13.97
N LYS A 119 -0.34 -11.42 14.83
CA LYS A 119 -0.04 -11.70 16.23
C LYS A 119 -1.24 -12.32 16.94
N GLU A 120 -2.46 -11.89 16.63
CA GLU A 120 -3.68 -12.46 17.19
C GLU A 120 -3.94 -13.89 16.68
N ILE A 121 -3.84 -14.14 15.37
CA ILE A 121 -3.98 -15.49 14.80
C ILE A 121 -2.97 -16.48 15.42
N ILE A 122 -1.70 -16.07 15.53
CA ILE A 122 -0.62 -16.88 16.12
C ILE A 122 -0.94 -17.24 17.59
N ARG A 123 -1.60 -16.35 18.33
CA ARG A 123 -2.01 -16.56 19.73
C ARG A 123 -3.23 -17.46 19.86
N LEU A 124 -4.14 -17.43 18.89
CA LEU A 124 -5.33 -18.28 18.86
C LEU A 124 -5.01 -19.73 18.45
N CYS A 125 -3.92 -19.93 17.70
CA CYS A 125 -3.43 -21.25 17.31
C CYS A 125 -2.78 -22.01 18.49
N SER A 126 -2.86 -23.35 18.46
CA SER A 126 -2.17 -24.23 19.44
C SER A 126 -0.67 -23.93 19.53
N LYS A 127 -0.09 -23.95 20.74
CA LYS A 127 1.37 -23.82 20.90
C LYS A 127 2.14 -25.03 20.39
N SER A 128 1.54 -26.22 20.48
CA SER A 128 2.10 -27.45 19.94
C SER A 128 1.67 -27.58 18.49
N ARG A 129 2.41 -26.91 17.60
CA ARG A 129 2.19 -26.91 16.15
C ARG A 129 3.52 -26.80 15.41
N GLN A 130 3.57 -27.34 14.20
CA GLN A 130 4.63 -27.06 13.24
C GLN A 130 4.31 -25.74 12.52
N THR A 131 5.20 -24.76 12.63
CA THR A 131 5.07 -23.50 11.88
C THR A 131 6.11 -23.47 10.76
N MET A 132 5.70 -23.10 9.55
CA MET A 132 6.59 -22.81 8.42
C MET A 132 6.42 -21.34 8.04
N LEU A 133 7.53 -20.62 7.87
CA LEU A 133 7.53 -19.21 7.47
C LEU A 133 8.33 -19.07 6.18
N PHE A 134 7.68 -18.55 5.15
CA PHE A 134 8.28 -18.21 3.88
C PHE A 134 8.28 -16.69 3.69
N SER A 135 9.41 -16.15 3.29
CA SER A 135 9.56 -14.74 2.99
C SER A 135 10.61 -14.54 1.91
N ALA A 136 10.38 -13.57 1.03
CA ALA A 136 11.36 -13.16 0.04
C ALA A 136 12.48 -12.29 0.64
N THR A 137 12.21 -11.65 1.79
CA THR A 137 13.14 -10.72 2.44
C THR A 137 13.28 -11.02 3.93
N MET A 138 14.40 -10.62 4.52
CA MET A 138 14.64 -10.70 5.96
C MET A 138 14.80 -9.28 6.52
N THR A 139 13.75 -8.78 7.18
CA THR A 139 13.73 -7.54 7.94
C THR A 139 13.69 -7.86 9.44
N ASP A 140 14.04 -6.88 10.28
CA ASP A 140 13.98 -7.05 11.74
C ASP A 140 12.58 -7.45 12.22
N GLU A 141 11.53 -6.92 11.58
CA GLU A 141 10.12 -7.25 11.86
C GLU A 141 9.80 -8.72 11.56
N ILE A 142 10.34 -9.27 10.47
CA ILE A 142 10.16 -10.69 10.12
C ILE A 142 10.93 -11.56 11.11
N GLU A 143 12.09 -11.12 11.58
CA GLU A 143 12.82 -11.82 12.61
C GLU A 143 12.06 -11.84 13.94
N GLU A 144 11.40 -10.73 14.30
CA GLU A 144 10.49 -10.69 15.44
C GLU A 144 9.29 -11.62 15.26
N LEU A 145 8.67 -11.63 14.08
CA LEU A 145 7.57 -12.55 13.77
C LEU A 145 8.03 -14.01 13.85
N ALA A 146 9.21 -14.32 13.32
CA ALA A 146 9.81 -15.64 13.39
C ALA A 146 10.04 -16.06 14.85
N LYS A 147 10.56 -15.17 15.70
CA LYS A 147 10.73 -15.42 17.15
C LYS A 147 9.40 -15.65 17.88
N LEU A 148 8.32 -15.00 17.44
CA LEU A 148 6.99 -15.15 18.03
C LEU A 148 6.23 -16.40 17.56
N SER A 149 6.50 -16.85 16.33
CA SER A 149 5.71 -17.89 15.66
C SER A 149 6.38 -19.26 15.59
N LEU A 150 7.72 -19.31 15.66
CA LEU A 150 8.52 -20.52 15.50
C LEU A 150 9.24 -20.89 16.80
N GLU A 151 9.31 -22.19 17.08
CA GLU A 151 10.15 -22.74 18.15
C GLU A 151 11.35 -23.45 17.52
N LYS A 152 12.58 -22.99 17.84
CA LYS A 152 13.86 -23.54 17.32
C LYS A 152 13.83 -23.86 15.80
N PRO A 153 13.58 -22.85 14.93
CA PRO A 153 13.42 -23.11 13.50
C PRO A 153 14.74 -23.50 12.82
N VAL A 154 14.64 -24.46 11.89
CA VAL A 154 15.67 -24.66 10.87
C VAL A 154 15.58 -23.51 9.86
N ARG A 155 16.68 -22.79 9.68
CA ARG A 155 16.75 -21.66 8.74
C ARG A 155 17.37 -22.10 7.43
N LEU A 156 16.58 -22.07 6.36
CA LEU A 156 17.06 -22.29 5.01
C LEU A 156 17.16 -20.95 4.31
N PHE A 157 18.38 -20.50 4.06
CA PHE A 157 18.65 -19.31 3.26
C PHE A 157 19.05 -19.77 1.87
N ILE A 158 18.19 -19.45 0.90
CA ILE A 158 18.62 -19.44 -0.49
C ILE A 158 19.36 -18.12 -0.63
N ASN A 159 20.70 -18.16 -0.60
CA ASN A 159 21.52 -16.97 -0.73
C ASN A 159 21.01 -16.13 -1.90
N GLU A 160 20.65 -14.89 -1.57
CA GLU A 160 20.07 -13.94 -2.49
C GLU A 160 21.02 -13.74 -3.68
N ASN A 161 20.61 -14.24 -4.84
CA ASN A 161 20.69 -13.36 -6.00
C ASN A 161 19.55 -12.33 -5.82
N THR A 162 19.76 -11.33 -4.94
CA THR A 162 19.00 -10.05 -5.01
C THR A 162 19.27 -9.35 -6.34
N GLU A 163 20.25 -9.88 -7.08
CA GLU A 163 20.41 -9.70 -8.50
C GLU A 163 19.11 -10.02 -9.23
N THR A 164 18.61 -8.98 -9.88
CA THR A 164 17.66 -9.11 -10.96
C THR A 164 18.08 -10.23 -11.91
N ALA A 165 17.12 -10.99 -12.44
CA ALA A 165 17.39 -12.11 -13.33
C ALA A 165 18.42 -11.70 -14.41
N ALA A 166 19.45 -12.53 -14.64
CA ALA A 166 20.57 -12.17 -15.52
C ALA A 166 20.12 -11.74 -16.94
N ASN A 167 18.98 -12.25 -17.41
CA ASN A 167 18.40 -11.94 -18.72
C ASN A 167 17.43 -10.74 -18.71
N LEU A 168 17.33 -9.99 -17.61
CA LEU A 168 16.47 -8.83 -17.46
C LEU A 168 17.17 -7.54 -17.92
N ARG A 169 16.66 -6.93 -18.98
CA ARG A 169 17.11 -5.60 -19.42
C ARG A 169 16.34 -4.52 -18.68
N GLN A 170 17.05 -3.77 -17.85
CA GLN A 170 16.47 -2.67 -17.07
C GLN A 170 16.77 -1.33 -17.74
N GLU A 171 15.73 -0.52 -17.90
CA GLU A 171 15.78 0.79 -18.51
C GLU A 171 15.06 1.82 -17.64
N PHE A 172 15.53 3.05 -17.63
CA PHE A 172 14.81 4.16 -17.00
C PHE A 172 14.58 5.31 -17.98
N VAL A 173 13.43 5.97 -17.83
CA VAL A 173 13.08 7.18 -18.56
C VAL A 173 13.05 8.32 -17.54
N ARG A 174 13.89 9.33 -17.76
CA ARG A 174 13.92 10.51 -16.89
C ARG A 174 12.77 11.45 -17.25
N ILE A 175 11.98 11.82 -16.25
CA ILE A 175 10.84 12.73 -16.40
C ILE A 175 11.20 14.09 -15.81
N ARG A 176 10.81 15.15 -16.53
CA ARG A 176 10.95 16.56 -16.09
C ARG A 176 9.63 17.15 -15.62
N ASP A 177 8.53 16.78 -16.28
CA ASP A 177 7.17 17.21 -15.97
C ASP A 177 6.32 15.99 -15.63
N GLU A 178 5.78 15.95 -14.41
CA GLU A 178 4.97 14.84 -13.90
C GLU A 178 3.71 14.60 -14.76
N ASN A 179 3.18 15.65 -15.40
CA ASN A 179 2.01 15.54 -16.28
C ASN A 179 2.30 14.78 -17.59
N THR A 180 3.56 14.47 -17.89
CA THR A 180 3.93 13.73 -19.11
C THR A 180 3.98 12.22 -18.92
N ARG A 181 3.77 11.70 -17.70
CA ARG A 181 3.82 10.27 -17.41
C ARG A 181 2.84 9.47 -18.26
N GLU A 182 1.59 9.95 -18.39
CA GLU A 182 0.54 9.26 -19.15
C GLU A 182 0.92 9.16 -20.63
N ALA A 183 1.35 10.28 -21.22
CA ALA A 183 1.81 10.36 -22.61
C ALA A 183 3.00 9.41 -22.88
N ILE A 184 3.95 9.34 -21.95
CA ILE A 184 5.11 8.46 -22.06
C ILE A 184 4.68 6.98 -22.03
N VAL A 185 3.82 6.59 -21.09
CA VAL A 185 3.34 5.21 -21.00
C VAL A 185 2.55 4.82 -22.25
N CYS A 186 1.65 5.70 -22.71
CA CYS A 186 0.89 5.47 -23.93
C CYS A 186 1.81 5.29 -25.14
N ALA A 187 2.82 6.15 -25.30
CA ALA A 187 3.80 6.04 -26.38
C ALA A 187 4.62 4.74 -26.31
N LEU A 188 5.05 4.33 -25.11
CA LEU A 188 5.81 3.09 -24.92
C LEU A 188 4.98 1.86 -25.28
N VAL A 189 3.74 1.79 -24.80
CA VAL A 189 2.84 0.65 -25.03
C VAL A 189 2.45 0.55 -26.49
N THR A 190 1.97 1.64 -27.09
CA THR A 190 1.44 1.62 -28.46
C THR A 190 2.51 1.46 -29.54
N ARG A 191 3.75 1.92 -29.31
CA ARG A 191 4.81 1.92 -30.33
C ARG A 191 5.85 0.83 -30.15
N ASN A 192 6.18 0.49 -28.91
CA ASN A 192 7.37 -0.32 -28.61
C ASN A 192 7.04 -1.64 -27.94
N PHE A 193 6.04 -1.65 -27.05
CA PHE A 193 5.72 -2.80 -26.21
C PHE A 193 4.22 -3.09 -26.20
N PRO A 194 3.61 -3.38 -27.37
CA PRO A 194 2.19 -3.68 -27.42
C PRO A 194 1.88 -5.01 -26.72
N ASP A 195 2.79 -5.99 -26.81
CA ASP A 195 2.51 -7.37 -26.43
C ASP A 195 2.93 -7.72 -25.00
N HIS A 196 2.00 -8.29 -24.23
CA HIS A 196 2.22 -8.88 -22.90
C HIS A 196 2.97 -7.95 -21.94
N THR A 197 2.45 -6.73 -21.83
CA THR A 197 3.03 -5.66 -21.01
C THR A 197 2.23 -5.49 -19.72
N MET A 198 2.92 -5.52 -18.59
CA MET A 198 2.34 -5.13 -17.30
C MET A 198 2.71 -3.70 -16.95
N VAL A 199 1.73 -2.86 -16.63
CA VAL A 199 1.93 -1.46 -16.26
C VAL A 199 1.57 -1.26 -14.78
N PHE A 200 2.56 -0.91 -13.96
CA PHE A 200 2.39 -0.67 -12.54
C PHE A 200 2.09 0.78 -12.22
N MET A 201 1.05 0.99 -11.39
CA MET A 201 0.61 2.30 -10.91
C MET A 201 0.55 2.37 -9.39
N LYS A 202 0.61 3.60 -8.87
CA LYS A 202 0.55 3.86 -7.42
C LYS A 202 -0.88 3.78 -6.91
N SER A 203 -1.85 4.37 -7.62
CA SER A 203 -3.24 4.43 -7.17
C SER A 203 -4.21 3.67 -8.06
N LYS A 204 -5.33 3.25 -7.47
CA LYS A 204 -6.44 2.63 -8.20
C LYS A 204 -7.14 3.59 -9.16
N LYS A 205 -7.10 4.90 -8.87
CA LYS A 205 -7.69 5.93 -9.74
C LYS A 205 -6.88 6.04 -11.04
N ASP A 206 -5.56 6.06 -10.91
CA ASP A 206 -4.65 6.10 -12.07
C ASP A 206 -4.81 4.84 -12.91
N CYS A 207 -4.95 3.67 -12.25
CA CYS A 207 -5.19 2.39 -12.91
C CYS A 207 -6.47 2.44 -13.77
N ALA A 208 -7.59 2.92 -13.20
CA ALA A 208 -8.85 3.08 -13.93
C ALA A 208 -8.76 4.11 -15.05
N ARG A 209 -8.11 5.25 -14.81
CA ARG A 209 -7.89 6.29 -15.83
C ARG A 209 -7.07 5.77 -17.01
N MET A 210 -5.96 5.08 -16.73
CA MET A 210 -5.11 4.53 -17.79
C MET A 210 -5.81 3.41 -18.57
N HIS A 211 -6.63 2.59 -17.91
CA HIS A 211 -7.41 1.57 -18.61
C HIS A 211 -8.35 2.18 -19.66
N VAL A 212 -9.08 3.25 -19.30
CA VAL A 212 -9.93 3.97 -20.24
C VAL A 212 -9.09 4.62 -21.34
N LEU A 213 -8.00 5.31 -20.98
CA LEU A 213 -7.14 5.99 -21.94
C LEU A 213 -6.52 5.03 -22.97
N LEU A 214 -5.92 3.92 -22.53
CA LEU A 214 -5.34 2.91 -23.41
C LEU A 214 -6.42 2.25 -24.28
N GLY A 215 -7.62 2.00 -23.73
CA GLY A 215 -8.76 1.51 -24.48
C GLY A 215 -9.18 2.45 -25.62
N LEU A 216 -9.27 3.76 -25.35
CA LEU A 216 -9.57 4.78 -26.36
C LEU A 216 -8.46 4.93 -27.41
N LEU A 217 -7.22 4.59 -27.07
CA LEU A 217 -6.11 4.51 -28.01
C LEU A 217 -6.09 3.20 -28.83
N GLY A 218 -7.05 2.30 -28.61
CA GLY A 218 -7.20 1.04 -29.34
C GLY A 218 -6.35 -0.12 -28.79
N VAL A 219 -5.81 0.01 -27.59
CA VAL A 219 -5.01 -1.04 -26.94
C VAL A 219 -5.95 -2.00 -26.20
N LYS A 220 -5.79 -3.31 -26.44
CA LYS A 220 -6.48 -4.33 -25.65
C LYS A 220 -5.86 -4.38 -24.25
N CYS A 221 -6.53 -3.74 -23.31
CA CYS A 221 -6.04 -3.65 -21.94
C CYS A 221 -7.08 -4.09 -20.90
N ALA A 222 -6.60 -4.60 -19.77
CA ALA A 222 -7.39 -4.85 -18.57
C ALA A 222 -6.80 -4.12 -17.37
N GLN A 223 -7.63 -3.89 -16.36
CA GLN A 223 -7.22 -3.37 -15.07
C GLN A 223 -7.25 -4.43 -13.98
N LEU A 224 -6.33 -4.32 -13.02
CA LEU A 224 -6.22 -5.18 -11.84
C LEU A 224 -5.91 -4.35 -10.60
N HIS A 225 -6.92 -4.10 -9.77
CA HIS A 225 -6.80 -3.38 -8.51
C HIS A 225 -7.77 -3.91 -7.44
N GLY A 226 -7.51 -3.65 -6.16
CA GLY A 226 -8.27 -4.21 -5.04
C GLY A 226 -9.75 -3.79 -4.95
N SER A 227 -10.18 -2.74 -5.66
CA SER A 227 -11.61 -2.35 -5.72
C SER A 227 -12.44 -3.13 -6.75
N LEU A 228 -11.84 -4.02 -7.56
CA LEU A 228 -12.58 -4.90 -8.46
C LEU A 228 -13.09 -6.12 -7.71
N SER A 229 -14.22 -6.69 -8.16
CA SER A 229 -14.68 -7.97 -7.64
C SER A 229 -13.68 -9.08 -7.98
N GLN A 230 -13.60 -10.10 -7.13
CA GLN A 230 -12.67 -11.21 -7.34
C GLN A 230 -12.93 -11.94 -8.67
N THR A 231 -14.19 -12.08 -9.07
CA THR A 231 -14.57 -12.67 -10.37
C THR A 231 -13.95 -11.90 -11.54
N VAL A 232 -14.07 -10.57 -11.54
CA VAL A 232 -13.48 -9.72 -12.58
C VAL A 232 -11.96 -9.80 -12.55
N ARG A 233 -11.34 -9.82 -11.36
CA ARG A 233 -9.87 -9.97 -11.22
C ARG A 233 -9.37 -11.26 -11.87
N VAL A 234 -10.02 -12.40 -11.57
CA VAL A 234 -9.65 -13.71 -12.12
C VAL A 234 -9.86 -13.74 -13.64
N GLN A 235 -10.98 -13.20 -14.12
CA GLN A 235 -11.24 -13.11 -15.56
C GLN A 235 -10.19 -12.26 -16.28
N SER A 236 -9.88 -11.06 -15.78
CA SER A 236 -8.83 -10.20 -16.36
C SER A 236 -7.48 -10.91 -16.41
N LEU A 237 -7.13 -11.66 -15.35
CA LEU A 237 -5.89 -12.42 -15.27
C LEU A 237 -5.86 -13.57 -16.29
N GLN A 238 -6.96 -14.30 -16.42
CA GLN A 238 -7.10 -15.39 -17.39
C GLN A 238 -7.00 -14.87 -18.82
N LYS A 239 -7.67 -13.75 -19.13
CA LYS A 239 -7.59 -13.11 -20.45
C LYS A 239 -6.17 -12.64 -20.79
N PHE A 240 -5.44 -12.14 -19.80
CA PHE A 240 -4.03 -11.80 -19.97
C PHE A 240 -3.16 -13.04 -20.18
N LYS A 241 -3.37 -14.12 -19.40
CA LYS A 241 -2.62 -15.38 -19.56
C LYS A 241 -2.87 -16.07 -20.91
N THR A 242 -4.10 -15.99 -21.42
CA THR A 242 -4.53 -16.56 -22.70
C THR A 242 -4.21 -15.67 -23.90
N GLN A 243 -3.54 -14.53 -23.69
CA GLN A 243 -3.15 -13.60 -24.76
C GLN A 243 -4.33 -12.90 -25.46
N GLU A 244 -5.52 -12.91 -24.87
CA GLU A 244 -6.66 -12.13 -25.39
C GLU A 244 -6.47 -10.62 -25.18
N ILE A 245 -5.71 -10.28 -24.13
CA ILE A 245 -5.41 -8.91 -23.71
C ILE A 245 -3.90 -8.74 -23.71
N ASP A 246 -3.43 -7.66 -24.33
CA ASP A 246 -2.01 -7.42 -24.52
C ASP A 246 -1.39 -6.65 -23.34
N VAL A 247 -2.19 -5.82 -22.65
CA VAL A 247 -1.71 -4.94 -21.58
C VAL A 247 -2.51 -5.09 -20.29
N LEU A 248 -1.81 -5.34 -19.19
CA LEU A 248 -2.41 -5.40 -17.86
C LEU A 248 -1.97 -4.20 -17.01
N VAL A 249 -2.90 -3.30 -16.73
CA VAL A 249 -2.67 -2.16 -15.82
C VAL A 249 -2.98 -2.60 -14.39
N CYS A 250 -2.05 -2.44 -13.47
CA CYS A 250 -2.22 -2.95 -12.11
C CYS A 250 -1.63 -2.08 -11.01
N THR A 251 -2.21 -2.18 -9.82
CA THR A 251 -1.64 -1.64 -8.58
C THR A 251 -0.78 -2.70 -7.87
N GLU A 252 0.18 -2.27 -7.06
CA GLU A 252 1.08 -3.19 -6.32
C GLU A 252 0.36 -4.28 -5.53
N LEU A 253 -0.65 -3.90 -4.75
CA LEU A 253 -1.39 -4.83 -3.90
C LEU A 253 -2.10 -5.93 -4.71
N ALA A 254 -2.50 -5.63 -5.94
CA ALA A 254 -3.35 -6.52 -6.71
C ALA A 254 -2.58 -7.52 -7.59
N ALA A 255 -1.32 -7.22 -7.92
CA ALA A 255 -0.44 -8.06 -8.75
C ALA A 255 0.60 -8.86 -7.94
N ARG A 256 0.63 -8.62 -6.62
CA ARG A 256 1.42 -9.36 -5.64
C ARG A 256 0.87 -10.78 -5.46
N GLY A 257 1.75 -11.77 -5.30
CA GLY A 257 1.38 -13.19 -5.11
C GLY A 257 0.87 -13.90 -6.37
N LEU A 258 0.46 -13.17 -7.41
CA LEU A 258 0.00 -13.77 -8.66
C LEU A 258 1.18 -14.28 -9.49
N ASP A 259 1.21 -15.57 -9.75
CA ASP A 259 2.09 -16.15 -10.77
C ASP A 259 1.53 -15.88 -12.16
N ILE A 260 2.10 -14.89 -12.83
CA ILE A 260 1.71 -14.48 -14.18
C ILE A 260 2.84 -14.89 -15.11
N GLU A 261 2.67 -16.04 -15.75
CA GLU A 261 3.59 -16.55 -16.74
C GLU A 261 3.53 -15.71 -18.03
N GLY A 262 4.67 -15.54 -18.70
CA GLY A 262 4.70 -14.97 -20.05
C GLY A 262 4.78 -13.44 -20.14
N VAL A 263 5.00 -12.72 -19.03
CA VAL A 263 5.18 -11.25 -19.06
C VAL A 263 6.49 -10.89 -19.77
N LEU A 264 6.40 -10.16 -20.88
CA LEU A 264 7.57 -9.76 -21.68
C LEU A 264 8.16 -8.43 -21.20
N THR A 265 7.28 -7.49 -20.87
CA THR A 265 7.66 -6.12 -20.49
C THR A 265 6.94 -5.70 -19.21
N VAL A 266 7.69 -5.13 -18.28
CA VAL A 266 7.16 -4.46 -17.09
C VAL A 266 7.43 -2.96 -17.21
N ILE A 267 6.39 -2.14 -17.11
CA ILE A 267 6.49 -0.68 -17.12
C ILE A 267 6.06 -0.15 -15.75
N ASN A 268 6.97 0.52 -15.05
CA ASN A 268 6.66 1.24 -13.82
C ASN A 268 6.32 2.70 -14.16
N MET A 269 5.03 3.05 -14.20
CA MET A 269 4.61 4.44 -14.41
C MET A 269 5.04 5.32 -13.23
N HIS A 270 4.96 4.77 -12.02
CA HIS A 270 5.49 5.36 -10.81
C HIS A 270 6.51 4.41 -10.19
N MET A 271 7.61 4.97 -9.70
CA MET A 271 8.58 4.18 -8.93
C MET A 271 7.90 3.62 -7.67
N PRO A 272 8.25 2.39 -7.26
CA PRO A 272 7.83 1.86 -5.97
C PRO A 272 8.45 2.66 -4.81
N ASN A 273 8.00 2.43 -3.59
CA ASN A 273 8.55 3.16 -2.44
C ASN A 273 9.93 2.60 -2.04
N ASN A 274 10.12 1.29 -2.17
CA ASN A 274 11.31 0.56 -1.69
C ASN A 274 11.97 -0.26 -2.81
N VAL A 275 13.27 -0.56 -2.65
CA VAL A 275 14.04 -1.39 -3.61
C VAL A 275 13.49 -2.81 -3.71
N GLN A 276 13.02 -3.39 -2.59
CA GLN A 276 12.46 -4.74 -2.59
C GLN A 276 11.18 -4.83 -3.44
N GLN A 277 10.30 -3.83 -3.32
CA GLN A 277 9.12 -3.72 -4.16
C GLN A 277 9.49 -3.58 -5.63
N TYR A 278 10.56 -2.85 -5.96
CA TYR A 278 11.08 -2.77 -7.32
C TYR A 278 11.49 -4.15 -7.86
N ILE A 279 12.30 -4.90 -7.09
CA ILE A 279 12.73 -6.25 -7.46
C ILE A 279 11.52 -7.16 -7.70
N HIS A 280 10.51 -7.11 -6.83
CA HIS A 280 9.26 -7.90 -6.98
C HIS A 280 8.45 -7.54 -8.22
N ARG A 281 8.44 -6.26 -8.63
CA ARG A 281 7.76 -5.80 -9.85
C ARG A 281 8.51 -6.27 -11.10
N VAL A 282 9.82 -6.04 -11.16
CA VAL A 282 10.60 -6.42 -12.34
C VAL A 282 10.79 -7.94 -12.46
N GLY A 283 10.74 -8.66 -11.33
CA GLY A 283 10.68 -10.13 -11.28
C GLY A 283 9.36 -10.73 -11.75
N ARG A 284 8.40 -9.93 -12.23
CA ARG A 284 7.23 -10.45 -12.98
C ARG A 284 7.62 -10.87 -14.40
N THR A 285 8.70 -10.32 -14.95
CA THR A 285 9.27 -10.74 -16.24
C THR A 285 10.55 -11.55 -16.05
N ALA A 286 11.17 -12.00 -17.15
CA ALA A 286 12.40 -12.78 -17.18
C ALA A 286 12.36 -14.08 -16.34
N ARG A 287 11.18 -14.70 -16.21
CA ARG A 287 10.97 -15.97 -15.52
C ARG A 287 11.44 -17.15 -16.38
N ALA A 288 11.86 -18.24 -15.73
CA ALA A 288 12.29 -19.49 -16.37
C ALA A 288 13.37 -19.29 -17.48
N GLY A 289 14.30 -18.37 -17.27
CA GLY A 289 15.41 -18.11 -18.20
C GLY A 289 15.06 -17.29 -19.44
N LYS A 290 13.81 -16.88 -19.63
CA LYS A 290 13.41 -16.01 -20.75
C LYS A 290 14.00 -14.60 -20.59
N ALA A 291 14.22 -13.91 -21.71
CA ALA A 291 14.59 -12.51 -21.69
C ALA A 291 13.38 -11.65 -21.32
N GLY A 292 13.60 -10.64 -20.46
CA GLY A 292 12.57 -9.71 -20.03
C GLY A 292 13.05 -8.27 -20.12
N ARG A 293 12.10 -7.33 -20.15
CA ARG A 293 12.40 -5.89 -20.10
C ARG A 293 11.64 -5.22 -18.97
N ALA A 294 12.32 -4.33 -18.25
CA ALA A 294 11.72 -3.48 -17.23
C ALA A 294 12.03 -2.02 -17.54
N ILE A 295 11.00 -1.18 -17.67
CA ILE A 295 11.11 0.24 -17.97
C ILE A 295 10.52 1.02 -16.82
N SER A 296 11.28 1.93 -16.23
CA SER A 296 10.82 2.70 -15.08
C SER A 296 10.88 4.20 -15.31
N LEU A 297 9.76 4.87 -15.04
CA LEU A 297 9.61 6.31 -15.18
C LEU A 297 10.08 6.99 -13.89
N VAL A 298 11.18 7.75 -13.97
CA VAL A 298 11.88 8.32 -12.81
C VAL A 298 11.71 9.84 -12.80
N GLY A 299 11.03 10.35 -11.78
CA GLY A 299 10.89 11.78 -11.51
C GLY A 299 12.08 12.36 -10.75
N GLU A 300 11.95 13.59 -10.25
CA GLU A 300 13.00 14.23 -9.45
C GLU A 300 13.12 13.63 -8.05
N ASP A 301 11.99 13.31 -7.43
CA ASP A 301 11.91 12.75 -6.07
C ASP A 301 12.47 11.32 -6.02
N ASP A 302 12.33 10.58 -7.11
CA ASP A 302 12.72 9.17 -7.24
C ASP A 302 14.24 8.96 -7.40
N ARG A 303 15.03 10.04 -7.54
CA ARG A 303 16.49 9.97 -7.79
C ARG A 303 17.24 9.22 -6.70
N LYS A 304 16.84 9.38 -5.44
CA LYS A 304 17.46 8.69 -4.31
C LYS A 304 17.25 7.18 -4.42
N LEU A 305 16.02 6.77 -4.73
CA LEU A 305 15.67 5.36 -4.90
C LEU A 305 16.39 4.75 -6.11
N LEU A 306 16.44 5.45 -7.25
CA LEU A 306 17.19 4.98 -8.42
C LEU A 306 18.66 4.72 -8.09
N LYS A 307 19.32 5.62 -7.34
CA LYS A 307 20.71 5.40 -6.88
C LYS A 307 20.83 4.14 -6.03
N SER A 308 19.88 3.91 -5.12
CA SER A 308 19.85 2.69 -4.31
C SER A 308 19.69 1.44 -5.18
N ILE A 309 18.81 1.46 -6.19
CA ILE A 309 18.60 0.35 -7.12
C ILE A 309 19.85 0.07 -7.95
N VAL A 310 20.51 1.11 -8.47
CA VAL A 310 21.77 0.98 -9.23
C VAL A 310 22.87 0.39 -8.34
N LYS A 311 22.96 0.80 -7.08
CA LYS A 311 23.95 0.27 -6.13
C LYS A 311 23.72 -1.21 -5.81
N HIS A 312 22.47 -1.66 -5.76
CA HIS A 312 22.13 -3.07 -5.55
C HIS A 312 22.38 -3.92 -6.81
N ASN A 313 22.14 -3.38 -8.01
CA ASN A 313 22.34 -4.07 -9.28
C ASN A 313 23.78 -3.91 -9.80
N LYS A 314 24.78 -4.46 -9.09
CA LYS A 314 26.18 -4.36 -9.50
C LYS A 314 26.50 -5.06 -10.83
N ASN A 315 25.77 -6.15 -11.14
CA ASN A 315 26.01 -6.98 -12.32
C ASN A 315 25.15 -6.62 -13.54
N SER A 316 24.10 -5.80 -13.37
CA SER A 316 23.17 -5.41 -14.44
C SER A 316 23.21 -3.90 -14.66
N THR A 317 23.73 -3.45 -15.82
CA THR A 317 23.73 -2.03 -16.17
C THR A 317 22.32 -1.54 -16.50
N ILE A 318 21.79 -0.61 -15.71
CA ILE A 318 20.52 0.07 -16.00
C ILE A 318 20.75 1.13 -17.07
N LYS A 319 20.08 1.01 -18.22
CA LYS A 319 20.26 1.93 -19.35
C LYS A 319 19.27 3.08 -19.30
N GLN A 320 19.69 4.27 -19.71
CA GLN A 320 18.77 5.39 -19.90
C GLN A 320 18.09 5.24 -21.27
N ARG A 321 16.75 5.22 -21.30
CA ARG A 321 15.96 5.34 -22.53
C ARG A 321 15.58 6.81 -22.73
N ASN A 322 15.93 7.34 -23.89
CA ASN A 322 15.51 8.67 -24.31
C ASN A 322 14.27 8.53 -25.21
N ILE A 323 13.24 9.33 -24.91
CA ILE A 323 12.04 9.46 -25.74
C ILE A 323 12.09 10.84 -26.37
N ALA A 324 11.89 10.91 -27.69
CA ALA A 324 11.91 12.17 -28.41
C ALA A 324 10.80 13.10 -27.86
N PRO A 325 11.11 14.38 -27.54
CA PRO A 325 10.12 15.32 -26.99
C PRO A 325 8.89 15.49 -27.89
N GLU A 326 9.07 15.46 -29.21
CA GLU A 326 8.00 15.55 -30.21
C GLU A 326 6.94 14.46 -30.01
N VAL A 327 7.36 13.25 -29.63
CA VAL A 327 6.45 12.13 -29.37
C VAL A 327 5.63 12.40 -28.12
N ILE A 328 6.27 12.93 -27.07
CA ILE A 328 5.59 13.25 -25.82
C ILE A 328 4.54 14.33 -26.06
N VAL A 329 4.86 15.36 -26.84
CA VAL A 329 3.92 16.44 -27.21
C VAL A 329 2.75 15.88 -28.03
N ALA A 330 3.01 15.08 -29.06
CA ALA A 330 1.95 14.49 -29.88
C ALA A 330 1.00 13.60 -29.07
N TYR A 331 1.52 12.78 -28.15
CA TYR A 331 0.66 11.98 -27.26
C TYR A 331 -0.07 12.83 -26.23
N LYS A 332 0.53 13.93 -25.76
CA LYS A 332 -0.14 14.86 -24.86
C LYS A 332 -1.33 15.53 -25.54
N GLU A 333 -1.14 16.08 -26.73
CA GLU A 333 -2.23 16.66 -27.54
C GLU A 333 -3.33 15.64 -27.83
N ARG A 334 -2.95 14.39 -28.10
CA ARG A 334 -3.91 13.31 -28.31
C ARG A 334 -4.68 12.96 -27.03
N ILE A 335 -4.03 12.92 -25.87
CA ILE A 335 -4.71 12.71 -24.57
C ILE A 335 -5.66 13.87 -24.29
N ASP A 336 -5.22 15.11 -24.50
CA ASP A 336 -6.05 16.30 -24.30
C ASP A 336 -7.31 16.27 -25.18
N SER A 337 -7.20 15.78 -26.43
CA SER A 337 -8.36 15.59 -27.32
C SER A 337 -9.34 14.49 -26.86
N LEU A 338 -8.85 13.52 -26.07
CA LEU A 338 -9.65 12.41 -25.55
C LEU A 338 -10.20 12.68 -24.15
N GLU A 339 -9.80 13.77 -23.49
CA GLU A 339 -10.15 14.04 -22.09
C GLU A 339 -11.67 14.09 -21.87
N GLU A 340 -12.42 14.75 -22.75
CA GLU A 340 -13.89 14.75 -22.68
C GLU A 340 -14.49 13.35 -22.79
N SER A 341 -13.88 12.47 -23.59
CA SER A 341 -14.35 11.09 -23.75
C SER A 341 -14.00 10.24 -22.53
N ILE A 342 -12.83 10.47 -21.93
CA ILE A 342 -12.41 9.81 -20.69
C ILE A 342 -13.35 10.18 -19.56
N GLU A 343 -13.66 11.47 -19.40
CA GLU A 343 -14.58 11.95 -18.37
C GLU A 343 -15.98 11.38 -18.55
N LYS A 344 -16.50 11.31 -19.79
CA LYS A 344 -17.79 10.68 -20.09
C LYS A 344 -17.81 9.20 -19.67
N VAL A 345 -16.83 8.41 -20.11
CA VAL A 345 -16.75 6.98 -19.77
C VAL A 345 -16.63 6.75 -18.26
N GLN A 346 -15.85 7.58 -17.56
CA GLN A 346 -15.71 7.48 -16.12
C GLN A 346 -17.02 7.85 -15.38
N ASN A 347 -17.71 8.90 -15.83
CA ASN A 347 -18.98 9.31 -15.25
C ASN A 347 -20.07 8.26 -15.50
N ASP A 348 -20.15 7.72 -16.72
CA ASP A 348 -21.08 6.64 -17.07
C ASP A 348 -20.83 5.42 -16.18
N ALA A 349 -19.57 5.01 -15.99
CA ALA A 349 -19.23 3.89 -15.10
C ALA A 349 -19.57 4.13 -13.62
N ILE A 350 -19.53 5.40 -13.16
CA ILE A 350 -19.95 5.77 -11.80
C ILE A 350 -21.47 5.73 -11.69
N VAL A 351 -22.18 6.29 -12.67
CA VAL A 351 -23.65 6.31 -12.72
C VAL A 351 -24.19 4.88 -12.79
N ASP A 352 -23.64 4.02 -13.64
CA ASP A 352 -24.02 2.61 -13.76
C ASP A 352 -23.82 1.86 -12.44
N ASN A 353 -22.70 2.10 -11.74
CA ASN A 353 -22.49 1.50 -10.43
C ASN A 353 -23.48 2.01 -9.39
N GLN A 354 -23.83 3.30 -9.42
CA GLN A 354 -24.82 3.86 -8.51
C GLN A 354 -26.22 3.29 -8.79
N LEU A 355 -26.59 3.16 -10.06
CA LEU A 355 -27.85 2.57 -10.50
C LEU A 355 -27.94 1.11 -10.06
N ARG A 356 -26.91 0.30 -10.33
CA ARG A 356 -26.85 -1.10 -9.87
C ARG A 356 -26.99 -1.22 -8.35
N LEU A 357 -26.31 -0.37 -7.59
CA LEU A 357 -26.43 -0.36 -6.13
C LEU A 357 -27.83 0.06 -5.65
N ALA A 358 -28.51 0.94 -6.39
CA ALA A 358 -29.89 1.32 -6.10
C ALA A 358 -30.87 0.17 -6.41
N GLU A 359 -30.72 -0.48 -7.57
CA GLU A 359 -31.50 -1.65 -7.98
C GLU A 359 -31.34 -2.82 -7.00
N GLU A 360 -30.12 -3.13 -6.57
CA GLU A 360 -29.87 -4.17 -5.56
C GLU A 360 -30.57 -3.86 -4.22
N LYS A 361 -30.60 -2.58 -3.81
CA LYS A 361 -31.28 -2.15 -2.59
C LYS A 361 -32.80 -2.22 -2.74
N LEU A 362 -33.34 -1.80 -3.87
CA LEU A 362 -34.76 -1.90 -4.18
C LEU A 362 -35.20 -3.36 -4.23
N SER A 363 -34.46 -4.23 -4.93
CA SER A 363 -34.74 -5.67 -4.98
C SER A 363 -34.71 -6.30 -3.58
N LYS A 364 -33.75 -5.92 -2.73
CA LYS A 364 -33.71 -6.37 -1.33
C LYS A 364 -34.91 -5.86 -0.52
N ALA A 365 -35.32 -4.61 -0.71
CA ALA A 365 -36.48 -4.03 -0.03
C ALA A 365 -37.80 -4.69 -0.49
N GLU A 366 -37.96 -4.95 -1.79
CA GLU A 366 -39.10 -5.67 -2.36
C GLU A 366 -39.19 -7.09 -1.83
N LYS A 367 -38.05 -7.81 -1.78
CA LYS A 367 -37.99 -9.15 -1.19
C LYS A 367 -38.44 -9.12 0.27
N ARG A 368 -37.97 -8.15 1.06
CA ARG A 368 -38.39 -7.96 2.47
C ARG A 368 -39.89 -7.69 2.61
N LEU A 369 -40.47 -6.86 1.74
CA LEU A 369 -41.91 -6.58 1.75
C LEU A 369 -42.74 -7.82 1.39
N LYS A 370 -42.26 -8.65 0.44
CA LYS A 370 -42.95 -9.87 0.00
C LYS A 370 -42.85 -11.02 0.99
N THR A 371 -41.69 -11.22 1.63
CA THR A 371 -41.50 -12.36 2.54
C THR A 371 -42.03 -12.11 3.94
N GLY A 372 -42.21 -10.86 4.37
CA GLY A 372 -42.72 -10.52 5.71
C GLY A 372 -41.83 -11.02 6.88
N VAL A 373 -40.69 -11.64 6.55
CA VAL A 373 -39.70 -12.15 7.48
C VAL A 373 -38.54 -11.17 7.44
N ASP A 374 -38.29 -10.51 8.57
CA ASP A 374 -37.02 -9.87 8.85
C ASP A 374 -35.95 -10.97 8.87
N GLU A 375 -35.36 -11.29 7.72
CA GLU A 375 -34.03 -11.87 7.68
C GLU A 375 -33.13 -10.89 8.41
N ARG A 376 -32.89 -11.21 9.69
CA ARG A 376 -32.06 -10.43 10.62
C ARG A 376 -30.88 -9.90 9.84
N ALA A 377 -30.77 -8.58 9.82
CA ALA A 377 -29.60 -7.87 9.35
C ALA A 377 -28.35 -8.68 9.73
N GLY A 378 -27.62 -9.14 8.72
CA GLY A 378 -26.38 -9.89 8.91
C GLY A 378 -25.59 -9.22 10.02
N ARG A 379 -25.25 -10.01 11.05
CA ARG A 379 -24.66 -9.62 12.33
C ARG A 379 -23.97 -8.25 12.27
N VAL A 380 -24.74 -7.20 12.58
CA VAL A 380 -24.16 -5.94 13.01
C VAL A 380 -23.54 -6.26 14.35
N PHE A 381 -22.23 -6.15 14.44
CA PHE A 381 -21.41 -6.21 15.66
C PHE A 381 -22.26 -5.83 16.89
N LEU A 382 -22.69 -6.85 17.63
CA LEU A 382 -23.72 -6.74 18.67
C LEU A 382 -23.13 -5.97 19.85
N LYS A 383 -23.24 -4.64 19.82
CA LYS A 383 -23.42 -3.90 21.07
C LYS A 383 -24.71 -4.41 21.69
N THR A 384 -24.65 -4.87 22.93
CA THR A 384 -25.82 -5.38 23.64
C THR A 384 -26.92 -4.30 23.72
N SER A 385 -28.20 -4.69 23.78
CA SER A 385 -29.31 -3.71 23.91
C SER A 385 -29.10 -2.77 25.11
N THR A 386 -28.44 -3.26 26.16
CA THR A 386 -28.03 -2.49 27.32
C THR A 386 -26.91 -1.49 27.02
N GLU A 387 -25.96 -1.81 26.14
CA GLU A 387 -24.92 -0.88 25.68
C GLU A 387 -25.46 0.20 24.75
N ILE A 388 -26.40 -0.13 23.86
CA ILE A 388 -27.07 0.85 23.01
C ILE A 388 -27.89 1.82 23.88
N GLN A 389 -28.63 1.30 24.87
CA GLN A 389 -29.36 2.13 25.83
C GLN A 389 -28.40 2.95 26.70
N LYS A 390 -27.27 2.39 27.15
CA LYS A 390 -26.25 3.12 27.90
C LYS A 390 -25.56 4.21 27.07
N GLU A 391 -25.25 3.96 25.79
CA GLU A 391 -24.67 4.95 24.88
C GLU A 391 -25.68 6.04 24.51
N ALA A 392 -26.94 5.68 24.25
CA ALA A 392 -28.02 6.63 24.00
C ALA A 392 -28.27 7.50 25.25
N ALA A 393 -28.33 6.89 26.43
CA ALA A 393 -28.45 7.61 27.70
C ALA A 393 -27.20 8.47 27.99
N ALA A 394 -26.00 8.00 27.67
CA ALA A 394 -24.77 8.77 27.82
C ALA A 394 -24.69 9.95 26.84
N LYS A 395 -25.15 9.78 25.59
CA LYS A 395 -25.26 10.87 24.60
C LYS A 395 -26.34 11.87 25.00
N ALA A 396 -27.49 11.41 25.48
CA ALA A 396 -28.55 12.26 26.01
C ALA A 396 -28.09 13.05 27.25
N LYS A 397 -27.40 12.39 28.20
CA LYS A 397 -26.79 13.06 29.35
C LYS A 397 -25.73 14.09 28.92
N LYS A 398 -24.86 13.77 27.95
CA LYS A 398 -23.87 14.72 27.42
C LYS A 398 -24.53 15.91 26.71
N ALA A 399 -25.60 15.68 25.95
CA ALA A 399 -26.36 16.74 25.29
C ALA A 399 -27.09 17.63 26.31
N ALA A 400 -27.75 17.04 27.30
CA ALA A 400 -28.40 17.77 28.39
C ALA A 400 -27.39 18.57 29.23
N GLN A 401 -26.21 18.01 29.52
CA GLN A 401 -25.15 18.68 30.26
C GLN A 401 -24.49 19.80 29.43
N LYS A 402 -24.43 19.65 28.10
CA LYS A 402 -23.97 20.70 27.18
C LYS A 402 -24.99 21.84 27.12
N ASN A 403 -26.27 21.53 27.00
CA ASN A 403 -27.35 22.54 27.01
C ASN A 403 -27.46 23.26 28.35
N ARG A 404 -27.29 22.57 29.48
CA ARG A 404 -27.26 23.19 30.81
C ARG A 404 -26.06 24.12 30.98
N LYS A 405 -24.86 23.70 30.54
CA LYS A 405 -23.65 24.55 30.54
C LYS A 405 -23.74 25.73 29.56
N GLN A 406 -24.51 25.59 28.48
CA GLN A 406 -24.79 26.67 27.55
C GLN A 406 -25.72 27.69 28.22
N LYS A 407 -26.80 27.22 28.85
CA LYS A 407 -27.77 28.05 29.57
C LYS A 407 -27.15 28.80 30.77
N GLU A 408 -26.32 28.11 31.57
CA GLU A 408 -25.54 28.73 32.66
C GLU A 408 -24.50 29.74 32.13
N LYS A 409 -24.00 29.58 30.91
CA LYS A 409 -23.12 30.56 30.25
C LYS A 409 -23.88 31.75 29.66
N ASP A 410 -25.12 31.56 29.26
CA ASP A 410 -25.97 32.62 28.72
C ASP A 410 -26.55 33.49 29.84
N GLU A 411 -26.77 32.93 31.04
CA GLU A 411 -27.26 33.64 32.24
C GLU A 411 -26.16 34.36 33.07
N MET A 412 -24.86 34.09 32.83
CA MET A 412 -23.75 34.71 33.58
C MET A 412 -23.47 36.14 33.14
N THR A 413 -23.13 37.02 34.09
CA THR A 413 -22.69 38.40 33.81
C THR A 413 -21.30 38.45 33.16
N PRO A 414 -20.93 39.52 32.43
CA PRO A 414 -19.64 39.61 31.73
C PRO A 414 -18.41 39.43 32.64
N GLU A 415 -18.49 39.89 33.89
CA GLU A 415 -17.41 39.78 34.88
C GLU A 415 -17.26 38.35 35.44
N GLU A 416 -18.35 37.58 35.53
CA GLU A 416 -18.29 36.17 35.94
C GLU A 416 -17.71 35.27 34.83
N LYS A 417 -17.94 35.63 33.55
CA LYS A 417 -17.37 34.88 32.41
C LYS A 417 -15.84 35.01 32.33
N THR A 418 -15.29 36.18 32.65
CA THR A 418 -13.84 36.40 32.68
C THR A 418 -13.19 35.65 33.85
N ALA A 419 -13.78 35.71 35.05
CA ALA A 419 -13.31 34.96 36.22
C ALA A 419 -13.34 33.43 35.99
N ALA A 420 -14.40 32.90 35.37
CA ALA A 420 -14.50 31.48 35.03
C ALA A 420 -13.46 31.05 33.97
N ALA A 421 -13.13 31.91 33.01
CA ALA A 421 -12.10 31.66 32.01
C ALA A 421 -10.70 31.63 32.63
N GLU A 422 -10.41 32.54 33.56
CA GLU A 422 -9.15 32.57 34.32
C GLU A 422 -8.99 31.32 35.20
N ALA A 423 -10.03 30.93 35.95
CA ALA A 423 -10.01 29.72 36.75
C ALA A 423 -9.79 28.44 35.89
N ALA A 424 -10.42 28.38 34.71
CA ALA A 424 -10.23 27.27 33.78
C ALA A 424 -8.82 27.23 33.18
N PHE A 425 -8.19 28.39 32.97
CA PHE A 425 -6.81 28.49 32.52
C PHE A 425 -5.83 27.98 33.60
N GLN A 426 -6.00 28.41 34.86
CA GLN A 426 -5.18 27.94 35.98
C GLN A 426 -5.30 26.43 36.21
N ALA A 427 -6.50 25.87 36.11
CA ALA A 427 -6.71 24.43 36.22
C ALA A 427 -6.03 23.62 35.09
N ARG A 428 -5.94 24.17 33.88
CA ARG A 428 -5.22 23.56 32.75
C ARG A 428 -3.71 23.61 32.93
N GLU A 429 -3.17 24.71 33.44
CA GLU A 429 -1.75 24.80 33.77
C GLU A 429 -1.35 23.81 34.87
N ALA A 430 -2.15 23.69 35.94
CA ALA A 430 -1.91 22.72 37.01
C ALA A 430 -1.91 21.26 36.50
N LYS A 431 -2.78 20.92 35.54
CA LYS A 431 -2.80 19.59 34.90
C LYS A 431 -1.62 19.35 33.97
N ARG A 432 -1.12 20.38 33.27
CA ARG A 432 0.10 20.27 32.46
C ARG A 432 1.34 20.08 33.32
N ALA A 433 1.40 20.72 34.49
CA ALA A 433 2.51 20.58 35.43
C ALA A 433 2.61 19.16 36.04
N LYS A 434 1.50 18.43 36.15
CA LYS A 434 1.46 17.06 36.71
C LYS A 434 1.74 15.94 35.69
N LYS A 435 1.94 16.23 34.40
CA LYS A 435 2.25 15.18 33.41
C LYS A 435 3.74 14.80 33.46
N PRO A 436 4.08 13.50 33.61
CA PRO A 436 5.47 13.06 33.60
C PRO A 436 6.11 13.30 32.22
N LYS A 437 7.35 13.79 32.18
CA LYS A 437 8.11 13.93 30.95
C LYS A 437 8.51 12.52 30.46
N ARG A 438 8.21 12.20 29.20
CA ARG A 438 8.66 10.94 28.57
C ARG A 438 10.20 10.94 28.54
N LEU A 439 10.83 9.88 29.06
CA LEU A 439 12.28 9.67 28.94
C LEU A 439 12.65 9.57 27.46
N ARG A 440 13.62 10.36 27.01
CA ARG A 440 14.34 10.14 25.75
C ARG A 440 15.56 9.29 26.07
N ALA A 441 15.83 8.29 25.23
CA ALA A 441 17.02 7.45 25.31
C ALA A 441 18.29 8.30 25.20
N VAL A 442 19.23 8.00 26.09
CA VAL A 442 20.54 8.62 26.23
C VAL A 442 21.44 8.15 25.08
N VAL A 443 22.09 9.09 24.39
CA VAL A 443 23.39 8.87 23.77
C VAL A 443 24.32 9.83 24.50
N GLU A 444 25.32 9.25 25.17
CA GLU A 444 26.41 9.98 25.81
C GLU A 444 27.33 10.55 24.73
N ASP A 445 27.58 11.85 24.80
CA ASP A 445 28.90 12.45 24.53
C ASP A 445 28.92 13.82 25.21
N ASP A 446 29.87 13.98 26.11
CA ASP A 446 30.16 15.17 26.90
C ASP A 446 30.74 16.30 26.02
N ASP A 447 30.22 17.53 26.18
CA ASP A 447 31.06 18.71 26.45
C ASP A 447 30.21 19.98 26.76
N LYS A 448 30.26 20.34 28.04
CA LYS A 448 30.33 21.68 28.68
C LYS A 448 29.57 22.90 28.13
N ASP A 449 28.70 23.41 29.03
CA ASP A 449 28.69 24.76 29.63
C ASP A 449 27.40 25.62 29.57
N GLU A 450 27.01 26.01 30.79
CA GLU A 450 26.21 27.16 31.29
C GLU A 450 24.69 27.31 31.02
N LYS A 451 23.94 27.46 32.12
CA LYS A 451 22.53 27.94 32.17
C LYS A 451 22.50 29.47 32.15
N PRO A 452 21.41 30.11 31.63
CA PRO A 452 20.54 30.83 32.58
C PRO A 452 19.03 30.95 32.24
N SER A 453 18.24 31.04 33.33
CA SER A 453 16.98 31.76 33.61
C SER A 453 15.82 31.97 32.59
N LYS A 454 14.58 31.78 33.07
CA LYS A 454 13.30 32.11 32.41
C LYS A 454 12.93 33.60 32.54
N LYS A 455 12.36 34.24 31.50
CA LYS A 455 11.41 35.38 31.61
C LYS A 455 10.39 35.45 30.45
N LYS A 456 9.19 35.95 30.80
CA LYS A 456 7.92 36.10 30.04
C LYS A 456 8.06 36.96 28.76
N ARG A 457 7.34 36.62 27.68
CA ARG A 457 7.16 37.48 26.49
C ARG A 457 5.84 38.25 26.54
N LYS A 458 5.92 39.55 26.24
CA LYS A 458 4.82 40.45 25.86
C LYS A 458 4.49 40.21 24.37
N ASP A 459 3.21 40.23 24.02
CA ASP A 459 2.77 40.28 22.62
C ASP A 459 3.23 41.58 21.97
N SER A 460 3.84 41.46 20.80
CA SER A 460 4.33 42.58 20.00
C SER A 460 3.52 42.72 18.70
N ASP A 461 3.52 43.93 18.13
CA ASP A 461 2.90 44.43 16.89
C ASP A 461 3.05 43.56 15.61
N PHE A 462 3.64 42.38 15.71
CA PHE A 462 3.86 41.45 14.62
C PHE A 462 2.56 40.87 14.07
N ALA A 463 1.59 40.53 14.94
CA ALA A 463 0.31 39.96 14.51
C ALA A 463 -0.50 40.95 13.64
N LYS A 464 -0.43 42.26 13.96
CA LYS A 464 -1.07 43.33 13.16
C LYS A 464 -0.35 43.62 11.83
N LYS A 465 0.95 43.31 11.72
CA LYS A 465 1.72 43.44 10.46
C LYS A 465 1.44 42.31 9.48
N LEU A 466 1.14 41.11 9.98
CA LEU A 466 0.87 39.93 9.15
C LEU A 466 -0.48 39.98 8.43
N THR A 467 -1.44 40.77 8.92
CA THR A 467 -2.80 40.83 8.37
C THR A 467 -3.05 42.04 7.46
N ASN A 468 -2.03 42.90 7.22
CA ASN A 468 -2.17 44.10 6.40
C ASN A 468 -1.84 43.82 4.91
N ILE A 469 -2.85 43.90 4.05
CA ILE A 469 -2.81 43.45 2.64
C ILE A 469 -2.63 44.58 1.61
N SER A 470 -2.29 45.80 2.05
CA SER A 470 -2.09 46.92 1.12
C SER A 470 -0.91 46.71 0.15
N GLN A 471 -1.03 47.13 -1.11
CA GLN A 471 0.00 46.92 -2.15
C GLN A 471 1.44 47.40 -1.79
N PRO A 472 1.66 48.48 -1.01
CA PRO A 472 2.99 48.86 -0.55
C PRO A 472 3.61 47.88 0.45
N ALA A 473 2.79 47.22 1.28
CA ALA A 473 3.23 46.25 2.27
C ALA A 473 3.70 44.93 1.62
N VAL A 474 3.04 44.50 0.54
CA VAL A 474 3.40 43.28 -0.22
C VAL A 474 4.76 43.41 -0.91
N LYS A 475 5.13 44.60 -1.40
CA LYS A 475 6.47 44.84 -1.98
C LYS A 475 7.59 44.85 -0.93
N LYS A 476 7.31 45.32 0.28
CA LYS A 476 8.26 45.36 1.42
C LYS A 476 8.49 43.99 2.09
N PHE A 477 7.55 43.05 1.92
CA PHE A 477 7.69 41.69 2.45
C PHE A 477 8.50 40.76 1.54
N ARG A 478 8.52 41.02 0.23
CA ARG A 478 9.31 40.22 -0.72
C ARG A 478 10.82 40.47 -0.61
N TYR A 479 11.26 41.64 -0.13
CA TYR A 479 12.67 41.94 0.18
C TYR A 479 12.75 42.90 1.36
N GLY A 480 13.52 42.53 2.40
CA GLY A 480 13.58 43.27 3.66
C GLY A 480 14.21 44.67 3.53
N PRO A 481 13.87 45.65 4.39
CA PRO A 481 14.33 47.04 4.25
C PRO A 481 15.84 47.27 4.45
N ASN A 482 16.56 46.29 5.04
CA ASN A 482 17.98 46.40 5.40
C ASN A 482 18.84 45.23 4.90
N ASP A 483 18.35 44.48 3.91
CA ASP A 483 19.09 43.33 3.38
C ASP A 483 20.27 43.80 2.50
N GLN A 484 21.50 43.52 2.95
CA GLN A 484 22.73 43.86 2.22
C GLN A 484 22.79 43.14 0.87
N GLU A 485 22.35 41.89 0.81
CA GLU A 485 22.29 41.09 -0.42
C GLU A 485 21.33 41.71 -1.44
N PHE A 486 20.21 42.28 -0.99
CA PHE A 486 19.28 42.97 -1.89
C PHE A 486 19.87 44.27 -2.45
N ARG A 487 20.65 45.00 -1.64
CA ARG A 487 21.34 46.23 -2.10
C ARG A 487 22.50 45.91 -3.04
N GLU A 488 23.21 44.81 -2.81
CA GLU A 488 24.26 44.28 -3.68
C GLU A 488 23.68 43.74 -4.98
N ALA A 489 22.64 42.90 -4.95
CA ALA A 489 21.93 42.43 -6.14
C ALA A 489 21.35 43.57 -6.99
N LYS A 490 20.87 44.65 -6.35
CA LYS A 490 20.43 45.85 -7.05
C LYS A 490 21.59 46.63 -7.70
N ARG A 491 22.77 46.65 -7.06
CA ARG A 491 24.00 47.24 -7.62
C ARG A 491 24.57 46.40 -8.77
N ASP A 492 24.65 45.09 -8.61
CA ASP A 492 25.20 44.16 -9.60
C ASP A 492 24.33 44.13 -10.85
N ARG A 493 23.00 44.10 -10.69
CA ARG A 493 22.07 44.20 -11.83
C ARG A 493 22.21 45.54 -12.57
N ALA A 494 22.48 46.63 -11.85
CA ALA A 494 22.73 47.94 -12.47
C ALA A 494 24.09 47.99 -13.20
N LEU A 495 25.12 47.31 -12.68
CA LEU A 495 26.44 47.17 -13.28
C LEU A 495 26.42 46.28 -14.53
N GLU A 496 25.71 45.15 -14.48
CA GLU A 496 25.55 44.21 -15.58
C GLU A 496 24.80 44.84 -16.76
N LEU A 497 23.75 45.62 -16.48
CA LEU A 497 23.02 46.39 -17.51
C LEU A 497 23.90 47.47 -18.16
N ARG A 498 24.77 48.12 -17.38
CA ARG A 498 25.74 49.10 -17.91
C ARG A 498 26.81 48.43 -18.78
N LEU A 499 27.32 47.26 -18.38
CA LEU A 499 28.30 46.48 -19.16
C LEU A 499 27.70 45.93 -20.46
N LYS A 500 26.47 45.39 -20.41
CA LYS A 500 25.73 44.93 -21.61
C LYS A 500 25.50 46.08 -22.60
N ASN A 501 25.09 47.25 -22.11
CA ASN A 501 24.88 48.41 -22.99
C ASN A 501 26.20 48.97 -23.56
N LYS A 502 27.32 48.84 -22.85
CA LYS A 502 28.64 49.30 -23.31
C LYS A 502 29.25 48.35 -24.34
N ASN A 503 29.09 47.03 -24.17
CA ASN A 503 29.55 46.03 -25.13
C ASN A 503 28.70 46.00 -26.42
N LYS A 504 27.40 46.35 -26.32
CA LYS A 504 26.51 46.49 -27.48
C LYS A 504 26.77 47.75 -28.33
N ARG A 505 27.60 48.68 -27.83
CA ARG A 505 28.05 49.88 -28.59
C ARG A 505 29.47 49.74 -29.16
N ARG A 506 30.16 48.64 -28.87
CA ARG A 506 31.55 48.37 -29.30
C ARG A 506 31.69 47.19 -30.27
N LYS A 507 30.64 46.39 -30.44
CA LYS A 507 30.35 45.65 -31.69
C LYS A 507 29.42 46.52 -32.52
#